data_AF-A0A2V9ANK4-F1
#
_entry.id   AF-A0A2V9ANK4-F1
#
_cell.length_a   1.000
_cell.length_b   1.000
_cell.length_c   1.000
_cell.angle_alpha   90.00
_cell.angle_beta   90.00
_cell.angle_gamma   90.00
#
_symmetry.space_group_name_H-M   'P 1'
#
loop_
_entity.id
_entity.type
_entity.pdbx_description
1 polymer ?
#
loop_
_entity_poly.entity_id
_entity_poly.type
_entity_poly.pdbx_seq_one_letter_code
_entity_poly.pdbx_strand_id
1 'polypeptide(L)'
;MVEGDSRLHVNESDPKLVDLQSVAAEMQRLRGENIRLRCLLQEYGIQSPAVQSTTGIPVTTNALPSAHIPVLKAEQRIALFRSLFHGRDDVYAVRWENADGRYGYMPKADRDWKAYLRAKDEDRKKVDRQTRKFRPLTDEVVRGHLVGDHTLGIYPLLQDETCWFLAVDFDKKTWQKDAAAFLTVCCELNVPAALERSRSGNGGHVWIFFDRAIPATTARKLGCAVLTRAMESRHQLGLDSYDRFFPNQDTMPKGGLGNLIALPLQKLPRADGNSVFVDTEFRPYGDQWTFLASVKRMPVSAVEAVVLEAQRNGDLIGVRIASVEDEVQDP
;
A
#
# COMPACT_ATOMS: atom_id res chain seq x y z
N MET A 1 -75.74 8.44 15.51
CA MET A 1 -74.54 9.15 16.02
C MET A 1 -73.37 8.26 15.71
N VAL A 2 -72.59 8.60 14.69
CA VAL A 2 -71.43 7.81 14.23
C VAL A 2 -70.20 8.68 14.50
N GLU A 3 -69.29 8.20 15.33
CA GLU A 3 -68.02 8.86 15.68
C GLU A 3 -67.10 8.93 14.45
N GLY A 4 -66.53 10.12 14.23
CA GLY A 4 -65.63 10.41 13.13
C GLY A 4 -64.18 10.07 13.44
N ASP A 5 -63.59 9.29 12.54
CA ASP A 5 -62.18 8.97 12.39
C ASP A 5 -61.34 10.24 12.10
N SER A 6 -60.18 10.38 12.75
CA SER A 6 -59.19 11.42 12.48
C SER A 6 -57.82 10.79 12.34
N ARG A 7 -57.61 10.08 11.23
CA ARG A 7 -56.27 9.71 10.74
C ARG A 7 -55.72 10.86 9.91
N LEU A 8 -54.77 11.59 10.49
CA LEU A 8 -53.84 12.47 9.78
C LEU A 8 -53.08 11.63 8.73
N HIS A 9 -53.50 11.74 7.47
CA HIS A 9 -52.71 11.27 6.33
C HIS A 9 -51.55 12.25 6.12
N VAL A 10 -50.33 11.81 6.44
CA VAL A 10 -49.10 12.47 6.02
C VAL A 10 -48.93 12.15 4.54
N ASN A 11 -49.20 13.14 3.68
CA ASN A 11 -49.01 13.02 2.23
C ASN A 11 -47.51 12.91 1.92
N GLU A 12 -47.09 11.75 1.42
CA GLU A 12 -45.69 11.37 1.17
C GLU A 12 -45.18 11.79 -0.22
N SER A 13 -45.61 12.95 -0.71
CA SER A 13 -45.26 13.43 -2.07
C SER A 13 -45.13 14.95 -2.11
N ASP A 14 -44.20 15.47 -1.31
CA ASP A 14 -43.81 16.88 -1.35
C ASP A 14 -42.76 17.08 -2.48
N PRO A 15 -43.07 17.82 -3.56
CA PRO A 15 -42.17 17.99 -4.72
C PRO A 15 -40.82 18.62 -4.37
N LYS A 16 -40.72 19.31 -3.22
CA LYS A 16 -39.45 19.84 -2.69
C LYS A 16 -38.48 18.76 -2.20
N LEU A 17 -39.00 17.61 -1.74
CA LEU A 17 -38.18 16.51 -1.22
C LEU A 17 -37.47 15.76 -2.35
N VAL A 18 -38.12 15.64 -3.51
CA VAL A 18 -37.58 15.03 -4.74
C VAL A 18 -36.44 15.88 -5.31
N ASP A 19 -36.59 17.21 -5.25
CA ASP A 19 -35.57 18.16 -5.70
C ASP A 19 -34.30 18.09 -4.83
N LEU A 20 -34.45 18.04 -3.50
CA LEU A 20 -33.33 17.89 -2.55
C LEU A 20 -32.57 16.56 -2.73
N GLN A 21 -33.28 15.46 -2.99
CA GLN A 21 -32.64 14.16 -3.26
C GLN A 21 -31.85 14.20 -4.57
N SER A 22 -32.38 14.84 -5.61
CA SER A 22 -31.68 15.00 -6.89
C SER A 22 -30.43 15.88 -6.75
N VAL A 23 -30.53 16.97 -5.98
CA VAL A 23 -29.41 17.87 -5.68
C VAL A 23 -28.34 17.16 -4.85
N ALA A 24 -28.74 16.33 -3.87
CA ALA A 24 -27.80 15.53 -3.09
C ALA A 24 -27.08 14.48 -3.94
N ALA A 25 -27.80 13.81 -4.84
CA ALA A 25 -27.22 12.85 -5.78
C ALA A 25 -26.25 13.53 -6.75
N GLU A 26 -26.60 14.72 -7.26
CA GLU A 26 -25.73 15.49 -8.15
C GLU A 26 -24.50 16.03 -7.41
N MET A 27 -24.64 16.49 -6.16
CA MET A 27 -23.52 16.84 -5.28
C MET A 27 -22.58 15.66 -5.06
N GLN A 28 -23.13 14.46 -4.85
CA GLN A 28 -22.33 13.24 -4.69
C GLN A 28 -21.61 12.88 -5.98
N ARG A 29 -22.28 13.01 -7.14
CA ARG A 29 -21.67 12.81 -8.47
C ARG A 29 -20.54 13.80 -8.72
N LEU A 30 -20.77 15.09 -8.49
CA LEU A 30 -19.78 16.15 -8.66
C LEU A 30 -18.60 16.01 -7.71
N ARG A 31 -18.83 15.59 -6.46
CA ARG A 31 -17.76 15.25 -5.51
C ARG A 31 -16.94 14.07 -6.01
N GLY A 32 -17.60 13.00 -6.47
CA GLY A 32 -16.94 11.83 -7.07
C GLY A 32 -16.10 12.20 -8.28
N GLU A 33 -16.62 13.04 -9.17
CA GLU A 33 -15.90 13.54 -10.34
C GLU A 33 -14.74 14.44 -9.94
N ASN A 34 -14.91 15.31 -8.93
CA ASN A 34 -13.82 16.15 -8.44
C ASN A 34 -12.69 15.30 -7.83
N ILE A 35 -13.03 14.24 -7.10
CA ILE A 35 -12.04 13.30 -6.56
C ILE A 35 -11.33 12.57 -7.71
N ARG A 36 -12.08 12.08 -8.70
CA ARG A 36 -11.49 11.44 -9.89
C ARG A 36 -10.51 12.36 -10.60
N LEU A 37 -10.91 13.62 -10.84
CA LEU A 37 -10.06 14.63 -11.47
C LEU A 37 -8.83 14.95 -10.61
N ARG A 38 -8.99 15.05 -9.29
CA ARG A 38 -7.85 15.23 -8.37
C ARG A 38 -6.88 14.06 -8.39
N CYS A 39 -7.38 12.82 -8.38
CA CYS A 39 -6.54 11.63 -8.51
C CYS A 39 -5.79 11.63 -9.85
N LEU A 40 -6.47 11.97 -10.95
CA LEU A 40 -5.86 12.08 -12.28
C LEU A 40 -4.78 13.18 -12.30
N LEU A 41 -5.06 14.37 -11.77
CA LEU A 41 -4.07 15.44 -11.68
C LEU A 41 -2.84 15.01 -10.86
N GLN A 42 -3.06 14.30 -9.76
CA GLN A 42 -1.98 13.76 -8.94
C GLN A 42 -1.15 12.70 -9.70
N GLU A 43 -1.81 11.80 -10.43
CA GLU A 43 -1.21 10.76 -11.27
C GLU A 43 -0.30 11.36 -12.35
N TYR A 44 -0.78 12.39 -13.05
CA TYR A 44 0.00 13.07 -14.10
C TYR A 44 0.94 14.16 -13.56
N GLY A 45 1.05 14.31 -12.24
CA GLY A 45 1.93 15.31 -11.61
C GLY A 45 1.54 16.76 -11.89
N ILE A 46 0.31 17.01 -12.33
CA ILE A 46 -0.21 18.34 -12.65
C ILE A 46 -0.63 19.02 -11.35
N GLN A 47 -0.02 20.17 -11.04
CA GLN A 47 -0.44 20.97 -9.88
C GLN A 47 -1.84 21.55 -10.16
N SER A 48 -2.83 21.19 -9.34
CA SER A 48 -4.13 21.85 -9.37
C SER A 48 -3.95 23.32 -8.96
N PRO A 49 -4.58 24.30 -9.63
CA PRO A 49 -4.63 25.65 -9.10
C PRO A 49 -5.33 25.56 -7.75
N ALA A 50 -4.60 25.79 -6.66
CA ALA A 50 -5.23 26.15 -5.41
C ALA A 50 -6.20 27.30 -5.72
N VAL A 51 -7.40 27.28 -5.15
CA VAL A 51 -8.32 28.42 -5.21
C VAL A 51 -7.64 29.54 -4.43
N GLN A 52 -6.78 30.28 -5.13
CA GLN A 52 -6.10 31.46 -4.63
C GLN A 52 -7.13 32.58 -4.75
N SER A 53 -7.56 33.06 -3.58
CA SER A 53 -8.21 34.36 -3.46
C SER A 53 -7.41 35.38 -4.27
N THR A 54 -8.10 35.99 -5.22
CA THR A 54 -7.57 36.91 -6.21
C THR A 54 -6.79 38.07 -5.59
N THR A 55 -5.58 38.34 -6.07
CA THR A 55 -5.18 39.65 -6.64
C THR A 55 -3.74 39.59 -7.19
N GLY A 56 -3.59 39.79 -8.51
CA GLY A 56 -2.32 40.18 -9.15
C GLY A 56 -1.81 39.24 -10.25
N ILE A 57 -1.89 39.68 -11.51
CA ILE A 57 -1.22 39.14 -12.72
C ILE A 57 -0.16 40.19 -13.13
N PRO A 58 1.08 39.83 -13.57
CA PRO A 58 1.32 39.37 -14.94
C PRO A 58 2.25 38.16 -15.14
N VAL A 59 1.75 37.27 -16.01
CA VAL A 59 2.38 36.57 -17.15
C VAL A 59 3.90 36.38 -17.13
N THR A 60 4.33 35.12 -17.19
CA THR A 60 5.43 34.71 -18.08
C THR A 60 5.12 33.33 -18.66
N THR A 61 4.79 33.30 -19.95
CA THR A 61 4.69 32.08 -20.74
C THR A 61 6.09 31.52 -20.95
N ASN A 62 6.49 30.55 -20.13
CA ASN A 62 7.55 29.62 -20.52
C ASN A 62 6.89 28.32 -20.95
N ALA A 63 6.97 28.05 -22.25
CA ALA A 63 6.69 26.74 -22.83
C ALA A 63 7.48 25.67 -22.06
N LEU A 64 6.79 24.60 -21.66
CA LEU A 64 7.43 23.44 -21.06
C LEU A 64 8.53 22.93 -22.01
N PRO A 65 9.77 22.72 -21.54
CA PRO A 65 10.62 21.75 -22.19
C PRO A 65 9.90 20.40 -22.05
N SER A 66 9.59 19.77 -23.18
CA SER A 66 9.26 18.35 -23.20
C SER A 66 10.40 17.62 -22.48
N ALA A 67 10.16 17.20 -21.25
CA ALA A 67 11.11 16.44 -20.49
C ALA A 67 11.20 15.07 -21.15
N HIS A 68 12.15 14.92 -22.09
CA HIS A 68 12.69 13.62 -22.41
C HIS A 68 13.28 13.06 -21.11
N ILE A 69 12.50 12.24 -20.41
CA ILE A 69 12.98 11.46 -19.28
C ILE A 69 14.03 10.50 -19.87
N PRO A 70 15.31 10.63 -19.50
CA PRO A 70 16.33 9.75 -20.04
C PRO A 70 16.00 8.32 -19.63
N VAL A 71 16.10 7.38 -20.58
CA VAL A 71 15.96 5.95 -20.31
C VAL A 71 16.93 5.58 -19.20
N LEU A 72 16.41 5.22 -18.03
CA LEU A 72 17.23 4.87 -16.87
C LEU A 72 18.11 3.66 -17.20
N LYS A 73 19.41 3.78 -16.90
CA LYS A 73 20.34 2.65 -16.92
C LYS A 73 19.96 1.62 -15.86
N ALA A 74 20.46 0.39 -16.00
CA ALA A 74 20.15 -0.71 -15.09
C ALA A 74 20.45 -0.37 -13.63
N GLU A 75 21.60 0.28 -13.38
CA GLU A 75 22.05 0.69 -12.04
C GLU A 75 21.12 1.76 -11.46
N GLN A 76 20.65 2.70 -12.28
CA GLN A 76 19.71 3.74 -11.85
C GLN A 76 18.34 3.17 -11.52
N ARG A 77 17.89 2.15 -12.28
CA ARG A 77 16.65 1.41 -11.99
C ARG A 77 16.74 0.67 -10.66
N ILE A 78 17.86 0.00 -10.39
CA ILE A 78 18.10 -0.69 -9.12
C ILE A 78 18.13 0.31 -7.95
N ALA A 79 18.83 1.43 -8.10
CA ALA A 79 18.89 2.47 -7.09
C ALA A 79 17.50 3.07 -6.81
N LEU A 80 16.72 3.39 -7.85
CA LEU A 80 15.35 3.87 -7.72
C LEU A 80 14.48 2.85 -6.99
N PHE A 81 14.53 1.58 -7.42
CA PHE A 81 13.77 0.49 -6.83
C PHE A 81 14.06 0.34 -5.34
N ARG A 82 15.35 0.27 -4.97
CA ARG A 82 15.78 0.18 -3.56
C ARG A 82 15.37 1.39 -2.73
N SER A 83 15.36 2.58 -3.34
CA SER A 83 14.97 3.81 -2.64
C SER A 83 13.48 3.91 -2.32
N LEU A 84 12.63 3.14 -3.02
CA LEU A 84 11.18 3.07 -2.77
C LEU A 84 10.86 1.87 -1.88
N PHE A 85 11.32 0.67 -2.26
CA PHE A 85 11.04 -0.57 -1.54
C PHE A 85 12.10 -0.83 -0.47
N HIS A 86 12.27 0.13 0.44
CA HIS A 86 13.31 0.07 1.48
C HIS A 86 12.79 -0.64 2.73
N GLY A 87 13.21 -1.89 2.90
CA GLY A 87 13.10 -2.63 4.15
C GLY A 87 14.46 -2.82 4.81
N ARG A 88 14.61 -3.90 5.57
CA ARG A 88 15.88 -4.33 6.15
C ARG A 88 16.92 -4.64 5.07
N ASP A 89 18.13 -4.09 5.23
CA ASP A 89 19.27 -4.37 4.36
C ASP A 89 20.13 -5.55 4.85
N ASP A 90 20.01 -5.93 6.13
CA ASP A 90 20.78 -7.01 6.74
C ASP A 90 20.22 -8.41 6.41
N VAL A 91 19.00 -8.49 5.86
CA VAL A 91 18.33 -9.75 5.53
C VAL A 91 17.28 -9.56 4.44
N TYR A 92 17.15 -10.55 3.56
CA TYR A 92 16.06 -10.66 2.59
C TYR A 92 15.52 -12.09 2.57
N ALA A 93 14.33 -12.28 1.98
CA ALA A 93 13.77 -13.60 1.76
C ALA A 93 13.72 -13.96 0.28
N VAL A 94 13.84 -15.25 -0.01
CA VAL A 94 13.68 -15.81 -1.36
C VAL A 94 12.47 -16.71 -1.38
N ARG A 95 11.66 -16.59 -2.43
CA ARG A 95 10.54 -17.50 -2.66
C ARG A 95 11.04 -18.89 -3.03
N TRP A 96 10.48 -19.92 -2.41
CA TRP A 96 10.68 -21.32 -2.79
C TRP A 96 9.35 -21.93 -3.25
N GLU A 97 9.46 -22.98 -4.05
CA GLU A 97 8.32 -23.77 -4.51
C GLU A 97 8.74 -25.24 -4.52
N ASN A 98 7.96 -26.09 -3.88
CA ASN A 98 8.15 -27.53 -3.91
C ASN A 98 7.49 -28.11 -5.16
N ALA A 99 7.93 -29.31 -5.57
CA ALA A 99 7.33 -30.05 -6.68
C ALA A 99 5.82 -30.30 -6.48
N ASP A 100 5.37 -30.39 -5.22
CA ASP A 100 3.96 -30.58 -4.85
C ASP A 100 3.10 -29.30 -4.97
N GLY A 101 3.67 -28.19 -5.46
CA GLY A 101 2.96 -26.91 -5.65
C GLY A 101 2.86 -26.03 -4.39
N ARG A 102 3.31 -26.51 -3.22
CA ARG A 102 3.46 -25.68 -2.02
C ARG A 102 4.56 -24.65 -2.23
N TYR A 103 4.33 -23.43 -1.77
CA TYR A 103 5.29 -22.35 -1.86
C TYR A 103 5.35 -21.53 -0.58
N GLY A 104 6.43 -20.77 -0.44
CA GLY A 104 6.61 -19.85 0.66
C GLY A 104 7.83 -18.98 0.43
N TYR A 105 8.20 -18.23 1.45
CA TYR A 105 9.42 -17.44 1.47
C TYR A 105 10.29 -17.86 2.64
N MET A 106 11.60 -17.83 2.43
CA MET A 106 12.59 -18.17 3.45
C MET A 106 13.65 -17.07 3.53
N PRO A 107 14.02 -16.58 4.74
CA PRO A 107 15.17 -15.71 4.88
C PRO A 107 16.41 -16.36 4.26
N LYS A 108 17.14 -15.63 3.42
CA LYS A 108 18.41 -16.14 2.91
C LYS A 108 19.45 -16.04 4.01
N ALA A 109 19.89 -17.20 4.49
CA ALA A 109 20.93 -17.31 5.51
C ALA A 109 21.94 -18.39 5.14
N ASP A 110 23.19 -18.20 5.57
CA ASP A 110 24.17 -19.28 5.61
C ASP A 110 24.08 -19.99 6.95
N ARG A 111 23.94 -21.31 6.90
CA ARG A 111 24.02 -22.18 8.07
C ARG A 111 25.46 -22.25 8.58
N ASP A 112 25.65 -22.11 9.88
CA ASP A 112 26.92 -22.46 10.52
C ASP A 112 27.02 -23.98 10.64
N TRP A 113 27.61 -24.62 9.62
CA TRP A 113 27.76 -26.08 9.58
C TRP A 113 28.59 -26.62 10.75
N LYS A 114 29.53 -25.84 11.30
CA LYS A 114 30.35 -26.28 12.43
C LYS A 114 29.53 -26.32 13.71
N ALA A 115 28.74 -25.28 13.98
CA ALA A 115 27.83 -25.27 15.13
C ALA A 115 26.74 -26.33 14.99
N TYR A 116 26.14 -26.45 13.80
CA TYR A 116 25.09 -27.42 13.49
C TYR A 116 25.53 -28.87 13.69
N LEU A 117 26.70 -29.26 13.16
CA LEU A 117 27.19 -30.64 13.27
C LEU A 117 27.66 -31.01 14.68
N ARG A 118 28.04 -30.03 15.51
CA ARG A 118 28.40 -30.27 16.93
C ARG A 118 27.19 -30.39 17.84
N ALA A 119 26.04 -29.85 17.43
CA ALA A 119 24.80 -29.94 18.18
C ALA A 119 24.24 -31.36 18.15
N LYS A 120 23.57 -31.75 19.24
CA LYS A 120 22.73 -32.96 19.25
C LYS A 120 21.61 -32.82 18.21
N ASP A 121 21.15 -33.93 17.66
CA ASP A 121 20.14 -33.95 16.60
C ASP A 121 18.87 -33.16 16.99
N GLU A 122 18.44 -33.28 18.24
CA GLU A 122 17.29 -32.57 18.82
C GLU A 122 17.50 -31.03 18.91
N ASP A 123 18.76 -30.59 19.09
CA ASP A 123 19.12 -29.17 19.28
C ASP A 123 19.50 -28.47 17.97
N ARG A 124 19.72 -29.22 16.88
CA ARG A 124 20.21 -28.71 15.59
C ARG A 124 19.40 -27.54 15.06
N LYS A 125 18.06 -27.62 15.09
CA LYS A 125 17.18 -26.54 14.62
C LYS A 125 17.35 -25.26 15.45
N LYS A 126 17.46 -25.39 16.78
CA LYS A 126 17.68 -24.26 17.68
C LYS A 126 19.03 -23.60 17.45
N VAL A 127 20.09 -24.42 17.29
CA VAL A 127 21.45 -23.95 17.00
C VAL A 127 21.50 -23.26 15.64
N ASP A 128 20.87 -23.82 14.62
CA ASP A 128 20.80 -23.21 13.28
C ASP A 128 20.15 -21.82 13.38
N ARG A 129 18.99 -21.70 14.05
CA ARG A 129 18.31 -20.42 14.23
C ARG A 129 19.16 -19.37 14.96
N GLN A 130 20.00 -19.79 15.90
CA GLN A 130 20.83 -18.89 16.71
C GLN A 130 22.16 -18.51 16.04
N THR A 131 22.68 -19.37 15.16
CA THR A 131 24.03 -19.22 14.58
C THR A 131 24.02 -18.88 13.10
N ARG A 132 22.89 -19.08 12.41
CA ARG A 132 22.76 -18.72 10.99
C ARG A 132 23.07 -17.24 10.78
N LYS A 133 23.76 -16.96 9.68
CA LYS A 133 24.11 -15.59 9.29
C LYS A 133 23.24 -15.18 8.11
N PHE A 134 22.41 -14.17 8.31
CA PHE A 134 21.60 -13.62 7.22
C PHE A 134 22.49 -12.97 6.16
N ARG A 135 22.04 -13.08 4.90
CA ARG A 135 22.69 -12.43 3.77
C ARG A 135 22.08 -11.05 3.56
N PRO A 136 22.91 -10.01 3.34
CA PRO A 136 22.41 -8.67 3.10
C PRO A 136 21.72 -8.57 1.74
N LEU A 137 20.77 -7.65 1.63
CA LEU A 137 20.11 -7.30 0.38
C LEU A 137 21.03 -6.39 -0.44
N THR A 138 21.69 -6.93 -1.47
CA THR A 138 22.59 -6.16 -2.35
C THR A 138 21.95 -5.80 -3.69
N ASP A 139 22.57 -4.88 -4.44
CA ASP A 139 22.13 -4.52 -5.80
C ASP A 139 22.10 -5.73 -6.74
N GLU A 140 23.04 -6.67 -6.58
CA GLU A 140 23.10 -7.93 -7.31
C GLU A 140 21.84 -8.78 -7.06
N VAL A 141 21.45 -8.90 -5.79
CA VAL A 141 20.26 -9.65 -5.37
C VAL A 141 19.00 -9.00 -5.95
N VAL A 142 18.90 -7.67 -5.90
CA VAL A 142 17.79 -6.93 -6.52
C VAL A 142 17.78 -7.09 -8.04
N ARG A 143 18.94 -7.07 -8.71
CA ARG A 143 19.01 -7.33 -10.15
C ARG A 143 18.45 -8.71 -10.48
N GLY A 144 18.87 -9.74 -9.76
CA GLY A 144 18.39 -11.13 -9.92
C GLY A 144 16.86 -11.23 -9.85
N HIS A 145 16.22 -10.45 -8.96
CA HIS A 145 14.76 -10.35 -8.91
C HIS A 145 14.15 -9.78 -10.19
N LEU A 146 14.66 -8.62 -10.62
CA LEU A 146 14.11 -7.86 -11.74
C LEU A 146 14.30 -8.58 -13.09
N VAL A 147 15.33 -9.43 -13.20
CA VAL A 147 15.63 -10.24 -14.39
C VAL A 147 15.06 -11.67 -14.32
N GLY A 148 14.46 -12.05 -13.19
CA GLY A 148 13.69 -13.29 -13.06
C GLY A 148 14.41 -14.48 -12.44
N ASP A 149 15.66 -14.32 -11.97
CA ASP A 149 16.47 -15.40 -11.40
C ASP A 149 15.86 -15.95 -10.09
N HIS A 150 15.27 -15.06 -9.29
CA HIS A 150 14.57 -15.41 -8.06
C HIS A 150 13.42 -14.42 -7.77
N THR A 151 12.57 -14.74 -6.80
CA THR A 151 11.55 -13.80 -6.30
C THR A 151 11.93 -13.38 -4.88
N LEU A 152 12.03 -12.08 -4.63
CA LEU A 152 12.42 -11.54 -3.35
C LEU A 152 11.21 -11.15 -2.51
N GLY A 153 11.35 -11.29 -1.20
CA GLY A 153 10.59 -10.53 -0.23
C GLY A 153 11.53 -9.75 0.68
N ILE A 154 10.99 -8.69 1.27
CA ILE A 154 11.68 -7.82 2.24
C ILE A 154 10.90 -7.73 3.55
N TYR A 155 11.62 -7.38 4.61
CA TYR A 155 11.05 -7.08 5.92
C TYR A 155 10.98 -5.55 6.08
N PRO A 156 9.79 -4.95 6.09
CA PRO A 156 9.63 -3.49 6.08
C PRO A 156 9.87 -2.84 7.45
N LEU A 157 9.73 -3.60 8.55
CA LEU A 157 10.00 -3.12 9.90
C LEU A 157 11.52 -3.14 10.16
N LEU A 158 12.10 -1.97 10.41
CA LEU A 158 13.51 -1.81 10.75
C LEU A 158 13.77 -2.13 12.23
N GLN A 159 15.04 -2.30 12.58
CA GLN A 159 15.44 -2.67 13.95
C GLN A 159 15.14 -1.58 14.98
N ASP A 160 15.04 -0.32 14.55
CA ASP A 160 14.67 0.84 15.36
C ASP A 160 13.15 1.12 15.34
N GLU A 161 12.35 0.13 14.93
CA GLU A 161 10.88 0.17 14.88
C GLU A 161 10.31 1.22 13.90
N THR A 162 11.14 1.64 12.93
CA THR A 162 10.72 2.52 11.84
C THR A 162 10.46 1.77 10.53
N CYS A 163 9.84 2.43 9.56
CA CYS A 163 9.67 1.95 8.20
C CYS A 163 9.69 3.10 7.18
N TRP A 164 10.00 2.78 5.91
CA TRP A 164 10.05 3.75 4.80
C TRP A 164 8.78 3.80 3.96
N PHE A 165 7.88 2.86 4.17
CA PHE A 165 6.58 2.80 3.51
C PHE A 165 5.55 2.09 4.38
N LEU A 166 4.29 2.29 4.03
CA LEU A 166 3.17 1.43 4.40
C LEU A 166 2.65 0.75 3.13
N ALA A 167 2.50 -0.56 3.15
CA ALA A 167 1.73 -1.27 2.13
C ALA A 167 0.47 -1.90 2.73
N VAL A 168 -0.60 -1.91 1.94
CA VAL A 168 -1.91 -2.43 2.33
C VAL A 168 -2.29 -3.54 1.37
N ASP A 169 -2.54 -4.74 1.91
CA ASP A 169 -2.85 -5.95 1.14
C ASP A 169 -4.36 -6.08 0.92
N PHE A 170 -4.76 -6.16 -0.35
CA PHE A 170 -6.13 -6.44 -0.76
C PHE A 170 -6.16 -7.76 -1.56
N ASP A 171 -6.88 -8.76 -1.04
CA ASP A 171 -6.99 -10.10 -1.61
C ASP A 171 -8.46 -10.48 -1.96
N LYS A 172 -8.70 -11.67 -2.52
CA LYS A 172 -10.06 -12.19 -2.83
C LYS A 172 -10.80 -11.40 -3.93
N LYS A 173 -12.10 -11.71 -4.09
CA LYS A 173 -12.93 -11.34 -5.25
C LYS A 173 -13.18 -9.83 -5.38
N THR A 174 -13.17 -9.08 -4.28
CA THR A 174 -13.54 -7.64 -4.26
C THR A 174 -12.34 -6.70 -4.22
N TRP A 175 -11.10 -7.22 -4.32
CA TRP A 175 -9.87 -6.44 -4.13
C TRP A 175 -9.81 -5.16 -4.95
N GLN A 176 -10.26 -5.18 -6.21
CA GLN A 176 -10.26 -3.98 -7.07
C GLN A 176 -11.21 -2.91 -6.53
N LYS A 177 -12.42 -3.30 -6.13
CA LYS A 177 -13.41 -2.36 -5.61
C LYS A 177 -12.89 -1.73 -4.31
N ASP A 178 -12.32 -2.52 -3.43
CA ASP A 178 -11.91 -2.08 -2.10
C ASP A 178 -10.61 -1.27 -2.14
N ALA A 179 -9.63 -1.69 -2.96
CA ALA A 179 -8.43 -0.91 -3.25
C ALA A 179 -8.78 0.45 -3.88
N ALA A 180 -9.73 0.49 -4.82
CA ALA A 180 -10.20 1.76 -5.39
C ALA A 180 -10.88 2.66 -4.35
N ALA A 181 -11.62 2.09 -3.39
CA ALA A 181 -12.19 2.84 -2.26
C ALA A 181 -11.08 3.47 -1.41
N PHE A 182 -10.09 2.65 -1.06
CA PHE A 182 -8.95 3.08 -0.25
C PHE A 182 -8.17 4.19 -0.96
N LEU A 183 -7.89 4.04 -2.26
CA LEU A 183 -7.22 5.06 -3.08
C LEU A 183 -8.03 6.36 -3.18
N THR A 184 -9.37 6.26 -3.29
CA THR A 184 -10.26 7.43 -3.30
C THR A 184 -10.08 8.24 -2.01
N VAL A 185 -10.07 7.58 -0.85
CA VAL A 185 -9.83 8.23 0.44
C VAL A 185 -8.40 8.74 0.56
N CYS A 186 -7.41 8.02 0.03
CA CYS A 186 -6.04 8.54 -0.06
C CYS A 186 -6.00 9.87 -0.83
N CYS A 187 -6.66 9.96 -2.00
CA CYS A 187 -6.76 11.21 -2.75
C CYS A 187 -7.46 12.32 -1.96
N GLU A 188 -8.56 12.02 -1.26
CA GLU A 188 -9.26 13.01 -0.41
C GLU A 188 -8.38 13.58 0.70
N LEU A 189 -7.56 12.72 1.32
CA LEU A 189 -6.66 13.08 2.41
C LEU A 189 -5.29 13.56 1.92
N ASN A 190 -5.10 13.72 0.61
CA ASN A 190 -3.82 14.07 -0.02
C ASN A 190 -2.66 13.12 0.36
N VAL A 191 -2.98 11.84 0.54
CA VAL A 191 -2.02 10.75 0.79
C VAL A 191 -1.57 10.19 -0.55
N PRO A 192 -0.28 10.31 -0.94
CA PRO A 192 0.23 9.70 -2.16
C PRO A 192 0.27 8.18 -2.04
N ALA A 193 -0.49 7.51 -2.89
CA ALA A 193 -0.61 6.06 -2.90
C ALA A 193 -0.48 5.51 -4.33
N ALA A 194 0.19 4.36 -4.47
CA ALA A 194 0.39 3.66 -5.73
C ALA A 194 -0.14 2.23 -5.64
N LEU A 195 -0.92 1.79 -6.63
CA LEU A 195 -1.47 0.43 -6.66
C LEU A 195 -0.59 -0.50 -7.48
N GLU A 196 -0.13 -1.58 -6.85
CA GLU A 196 0.48 -2.72 -7.52
C GLU A 196 -0.53 -3.86 -7.59
N ARG A 197 -0.69 -4.47 -8.77
CA ARG A 197 -1.38 -5.76 -8.89
C ARG A 197 -0.42 -6.86 -8.46
N SER A 198 -0.89 -7.74 -7.58
CA SER A 198 -0.08 -8.80 -6.99
C SER A 198 0.46 -9.79 -8.02
N ARG A 199 1.42 -10.63 -7.60
CA ARG A 199 1.99 -11.69 -8.44
C ARG A 199 0.95 -12.64 -9.04
N SER A 200 -0.11 -12.97 -8.30
CA SER A 200 -1.15 -13.90 -8.76
C SER A 200 -2.19 -13.24 -9.67
N GLY A 201 -2.25 -11.90 -9.68
CA GLY A 201 -3.30 -11.14 -10.36
C GLY A 201 -4.64 -11.10 -9.61
N ASN A 202 -4.77 -11.86 -8.52
CA ASN A 202 -6.02 -11.99 -7.74
C ASN A 202 -6.04 -11.11 -6.48
N GLY A 203 -5.25 -10.03 -6.49
CA GLY A 203 -5.11 -9.10 -5.38
C GLY A 203 -4.20 -7.94 -5.79
N GLY A 204 -3.94 -7.04 -4.85
CA GLY A 204 -3.03 -5.93 -5.05
C GLY A 204 -2.57 -5.30 -3.75
N HIS A 205 -1.43 -4.61 -3.82
CA HIS A 205 -0.88 -3.85 -2.72
C HIS A 205 -0.99 -2.36 -3.01
N VAL A 206 -1.58 -1.60 -2.08
CA VAL A 206 -1.51 -0.14 -2.11
C VAL A 206 -0.30 0.32 -1.32
N TRP A 207 0.62 1.02 -1.96
CA TRP A 207 1.89 1.49 -1.40
C TRP A 207 1.84 2.98 -1.10
N ILE A 208 2.22 3.37 0.11
CA ILE A 208 2.42 4.77 0.54
C ILE A 208 3.87 4.89 0.97
N PHE A 209 4.66 5.71 0.28
CA PHE A 209 6.08 5.91 0.55
C PHE A 209 6.33 7.17 1.36
N PHE A 210 7.29 7.15 2.26
CA PHE A 210 7.67 8.30 3.11
C PHE A 210 8.99 8.92 2.66
N ASP A 211 9.18 10.21 2.93
CA ASP A 211 10.41 10.94 2.57
C ASP A 211 11.61 10.55 3.44
N ARG A 212 11.34 10.07 4.67
CA ARG A 212 12.29 9.47 5.61
C ARG A 212 11.60 8.35 6.39
N ALA A 213 12.39 7.52 7.07
CA ALA A 213 11.85 6.51 7.97
C ALA A 213 11.01 7.15 9.09
N ILE A 214 9.84 6.57 9.37
CA ILE A 214 8.93 6.97 10.45
C ILE A 214 8.61 5.81 11.36
N PRO A 215 8.19 6.04 12.62
CA PRO A 215 7.71 4.95 13.47
C PRO A 215 6.63 4.12 12.79
N ALA A 216 6.75 2.80 12.84
CA ALA A 216 5.77 1.88 12.24
C ALA A 216 4.36 2.10 12.83
N THR A 217 4.28 2.48 14.10
CA THR A 217 3.04 2.91 14.78
C THR A 217 2.35 4.06 14.06
N THR A 218 3.09 5.09 13.64
CA THR A 218 2.56 6.26 12.93
C THR A 218 2.11 5.87 11.53
N ALA A 219 2.90 5.07 10.81
CA ALA A 219 2.53 4.54 9.50
C ALA A 219 1.22 3.74 9.57
N ARG A 220 1.10 2.84 10.55
CA ARG A 220 -0.11 2.03 10.75
C ARG A 220 -1.31 2.88 11.14
N LYS A 221 -1.15 3.92 11.98
CA LYS A 221 -2.23 4.86 12.29
C LYS A 221 -2.73 5.60 11.05
N LEU A 222 -1.84 6.00 10.14
CA LEU A 222 -2.22 6.58 8.84
C LEU A 222 -3.07 5.57 8.05
N GLY A 223 -2.62 4.32 7.95
CA GLY A 223 -3.37 3.25 7.31
C GLY A 223 -4.77 3.03 7.92
N CYS A 224 -4.86 2.97 9.25
CA CYS A 224 -6.13 2.83 9.97
C CYS A 224 -7.07 4.00 9.68
N ALA A 225 -6.58 5.24 9.69
CA ALA A 225 -7.39 6.43 9.41
C ALA A 225 -8.02 6.38 8.01
N VAL A 226 -7.22 6.03 6.99
CA VAL A 226 -7.70 5.87 5.61
C VAL A 226 -8.71 4.71 5.53
N LEU A 227 -8.41 3.58 6.17
CA LEU A 227 -9.26 2.39 6.15
C LEU A 227 -10.62 2.64 6.79
N THR A 228 -10.67 3.23 7.99
CA THR A 228 -11.91 3.57 8.68
C THR A 228 -12.77 4.50 7.84
N ARG A 229 -12.19 5.57 7.30
CA ARG A 229 -12.93 6.52 6.46
C ARG A 229 -13.43 5.88 5.16
N ALA A 230 -12.66 4.95 4.59
CA ALA A 230 -13.11 4.16 3.44
C ALA A 230 -14.31 3.26 3.79
N MET A 231 -14.31 2.64 4.97
CA MET A 231 -15.44 1.84 5.47
C MET A 231 -16.68 2.70 5.72
N GLU A 232 -16.54 3.88 6.32
CA GLU A 232 -17.66 4.80 6.58
C GLU A 232 -18.30 5.34 5.30
N SER A 233 -17.47 5.64 4.27
CA SER A 233 -17.98 6.10 2.98
C SER A 233 -18.86 5.05 2.27
N ARG A 234 -18.66 3.76 2.58
CA ARG A 234 -19.37 2.62 1.98
C ARG A 234 -20.38 2.00 2.95
N HIS A 235 -21.50 2.68 3.13
CA HIS A 235 -22.63 2.23 3.95
C HIS A 235 -23.19 0.82 3.63
N GLN A 236 -22.81 0.18 2.53
CA GLN A 236 -23.35 -1.12 2.07
C GLN A 236 -22.31 -2.22 1.78
N LEU A 237 -21.00 -1.93 1.80
CA LEU A 237 -19.95 -2.88 1.44
C LEU A 237 -18.77 -2.74 2.41
N GLY A 238 -18.49 -3.78 3.20
CA GLY A 238 -17.26 -3.87 3.99
C GLY A 238 -16.03 -3.96 3.09
N LEU A 239 -14.85 -3.71 3.64
CA LEU A 239 -13.56 -3.93 2.97
C LEU A 239 -13.13 -5.39 3.15
N ASP A 240 -13.92 -6.34 2.63
CA ASP A 240 -13.74 -7.78 2.87
C ASP A 240 -12.45 -8.35 2.27
N SER A 241 -11.89 -7.64 1.28
CA SER A 241 -10.60 -7.95 0.67
C SER A 241 -9.41 -7.43 1.46
N TYR A 242 -9.59 -6.54 2.45
CA TYR A 242 -8.46 -6.12 3.29
C TYR A 242 -7.94 -7.32 4.07
N ASP A 243 -6.65 -7.62 3.93
CA ASP A 243 -5.98 -8.69 4.68
C ASP A 243 -5.14 -8.10 5.82
N ARG A 244 -4.11 -7.30 5.50
CA ARG A 244 -3.18 -6.74 6.49
C ARG A 244 -2.38 -5.53 5.99
N PHE A 245 -1.68 -4.89 6.93
CA PHE A 245 -0.65 -3.89 6.65
C PHE A 245 0.77 -4.48 6.60
N PHE A 246 1.68 -3.76 5.95
CA PHE A 246 3.11 -4.02 5.93
C PHE A 246 3.84 -2.70 6.24
N PRO A 247 4.49 -2.56 7.40
CA PRO A 247 4.57 -3.54 8.49
C PRO A 247 3.20 -3.81 9.17
N ASN A 248 2.96 -5.04 9.63
CA ASN A 248 1.73 -5.38 10.38
C ASN A 248 1.89 -5.16 11.89
N GLN A 249 3.11 -4.93 12.36
CA GLN A 249 3.47 -4.75 13.76
C GLN A 249 3.95 -3.32 14.03
N ASP A 250 3.67 -2.84 15.24
CA ASP A 250 4.16 -1.56 15.75
C ASP A 250 5.61 -1.62 16.24
N THR A 251 6.02 -2.79 16.72
CA THR A 251 7.30 -3.04 17.41
C THR A 251 7.89 -4.37 16.94
N MET A 252 9.20 -4.52 17.06
CA MET A 252 9.89 -5.72 16.59
C MET A 252 9.53 -6.93 17.46
N PRO A 253 9.00 -8.04 16.90
CA PRO A 253 8.73 -9.25 17.69
C PRO A 253 10.03 -9.83 18.25
N LYS A 254 9.98 -10.39 19.46
CA LYS A 254 11.14 -10.96 20.14
C LYS A 254 11.82 -12.03 19.27
N GLY A 255 13.04 -11.75 18.82
CA GLY A 255 13.84 -12.66 18.00
C GLY A 255 13.31 -12.86 16.57
N GLY A 256 12.37 -12.04 16.11
CA GLY A 256 11.80 -12.09 14.78
C GLY A 256 12.43 -11.09 13.80
N LEU A 257 12.02 -11.19 12.54
CA LEU A 257 12.43 -10.27 11.47
C LEU A 257 11.34 -9.23 11.13
N GLY A 258 10.16 -9.36 11.74
CA GLY A 258 8.94 -8.69 11.29
C GLY A 258 8.19 -9.53 10.23
N ASN A 259 7.10 -9.00 9.70
CA ASN A 259 6.37 -9.62 8.60
C ASN A 259 7.04 -9.37 7.24
N LEU A 260 6.88 -10.30 6.31
CA LEU A 260 7.49 -10.24 4.98
C LEU A 260 6.49 -9.74 3.93
N ILE A 261 6.92 -8.82 3.06
CA ILE A 261 6.20 -8.48 1.82
C ILE A 261 7.02 -8.88 0.58
N ALA A 262 6.35 -9.45 -0.43
CA ALA A 262 6.98 -9.75 -1.71
C ALA A 262 7.28 -8.46 -2.49
N LEU A 263 8.44 -8.41 -3.15
CA LEU A 263 8.82 -7.27 -3.98
C LEU A 263 8.13 -7.31 -5.36
N PRO A 264 7.74 -6.15 -5.91
CA PRO A 264 7.09 -6.07 -7.21
C PRO A 264 8.11 -6.11 -8.37
N LEU A 265 7.61 -6.21 -9.61
CA LEU A 265 8.38 -6.14 -10.86
C LEU A 265 9.32 -7.33 -11.11
N GLN A 266 9.04 -8.50 -10.53
CA GLN A 266 9.70 -9.74 -10.92
C GLN A 266 9.39 -10.06 -12.39
N LYS A 267 10.40 -10.44 -13.19
CA LYS A 267 10.26 -10.60 -14.66
C LYS A 267 9.12 -11.52 -15.12
N LEU A 268 8.94 -12.67 -14.48
CA LEU A 268 7.97 -13.70 -14.88
C LEU A 268 6.52 -13.21 -14.73
N PRO A 269 6.00 -12.86 -13.53
CA PRO A 269 4.65 -12.33 -13.42
C PRO A 269 4.48 -11.01 -14.18
N ARG A 270 5.54 -10.19 -14.28
CA ARG A 270 5.50 -8.96 -15.09
C ARG A 270 5.22 -9.21 -16.56
N ALA A 271 5.71 -10.31 -17.12
CA ALA A 271 5.42 -10.69 -18.50
C ALA A 271 3.93 -10.95 -18.74
N ASP A 272 3.22 -11.40 -17.70
CA ASP A 272 1.76 -11.64 -17.71
C ASP A 272 0.95 -10.42 -17.25
N GLY A 273 1.60 -9.26 -17.08
CA GLY A 273 0.96 -8.05 -16.57
C GLY A 273 0.63 -8.08 -15.07
N ASN A 274 1.19 -9.02 -14.30
CA ASN A 274 1.10 -9.11 -12.85
C ASN A 274 2.37 -8.59 -12.18
N SER A 275 2.35 -8.34 -10.88
CA SER A 275 3.47 -7.74 -10.16
C SER A 275 3.92 -6.40 -10.78
N VAL A 276 2.95 -5.59 -11.20
CA VAL A 276 3.16 -4.29 -11.86
C VAL A 276 2.22 -3.25 -11.26
N PHE A 277 2.65 -2.00 -11.34
CA PHE A 277 1.83 -0.86 -11.00
C PHE A 277 0.79 -0.57 -12.08
N VAL A 278 -0.41 -0.21 -11.63
CA VAL A 278 -1.59 0.00 -12.47
C VAL A 278 -2.23 1.37 -12.21
N ASP A 279 -2.92 1.89 -13.22
CA ASP A 279 -3.70 3.12 -13.16
C ASP A 279 -5.04 2.95 -12.41
N THR A 280 -5.83 4.02 -12.32
CA THR A 280 -7.16 4.02 -11.69
C THR A 280 -8.18 3.08 -12.36
N GLU A 281 -7.90 2.67 -13.59
CA GLU A 281 -8.68 1.69 -14.35
C GLU A 281 -8.06 0.29 -14.34
N PHE A 282 -7.09 0.02 -13.45
CA PHE A 282 -6.42 -1.26 -13.27
C PHE A 282 -5.63 -1.73 -14.50
N ARG A 283 -5.25 -0.81 -15.39
CA ARG A 283 -4.38 -1.09 -16.54
C ARG A 283 -2.92 -0.87 -16.14
N PRO A 284 -1.98 -1.74 -16.52
CA PRO A 284 -0.55 -1.50 -16.31
C PRO A 284 -0.10 -0.18 -16.91
N TYR A 285 0.71 0.59 -16.17
CA TYR A 285 1.45 1.69 -16.77
C TYR A 285 2.38 1.17 -17.87
N GLY A 286 2.38 1.85 -19.02
CA GLY A 286 3.19 1.45 -20.18
C GLY A 286 4.69 1.40 -19.91
N ASP A 287 5.20 2.31 -19.08
CA ASP A 287 6.56 2.26 -18.53
C ASP A 287 6.53 2.34 -17.00
N GLN A 288 6.77 1.18 -16.38
CA GLN A 288 6.82 1.01 -14.94
C GLN A 288 7.92 1.85 -14.28
N TRP A 289 9.05 2.07 -14.96
CA TRP A 289 10.18 2.83 -14.39
C TRP A 289 9.92 4.32 -14.40
N THR A 290 9.30 4.83 -15.47
CA THR A 290 8.83 6.21 -15.54
C THR A 290 7.78 6.48 -14.46
N PHE A 291 6.84 5.54 -14.25
CA PHE A 291 5.89 5.63 -13.15
C PHE A 291 6.57 5.63 -11.77
N LEU A 292 7.47 4.68 -11.49
CA LEU A 292 8.18 4.64 -10.21
C LEU A 292 8.96 5.93 -9.93
N ALA A 293 9.53 6.55 -10.97
CA ALA A 293 10.25 7.82 -10.84
C ALA A 293 9.33 9.01 -10.52
N SER A 294 8.03 8.93 -10.86
CA SER A 294 7.03 9.98 -10.56
C SER A 294 6.35 9.80 -9.20
N VAL A 295 6.52 8.64 -8.54
CA VAL A 295 5.92 8.35 -7.24
C VAL A 295 6.35 9.39 -6.21
N LYS A 296 5.37 10.09 -5.64
CA LYS A 296 5.59 11.08 -4.58
C LYS A 296 5.77 10.38 -3.24
N ARG A 297 6.76 10.85 -2.48
CA ARG A 297 6.95 10.47 -1.07
C ARG A 297 6.23 11.46 -0.17
N MET A 298 5.50 10.94 0.81
CA MET A 298 4.75 11.72 1.77
C MET A 298 5.70 12.25 2.86
N PRO A 299 5.73 13.58 3.12
CA PRO A 299 6.50 14.13 4.22
C PRO A 299 5.97 13.67 5.59
N VAL A 300 6.87 13.39 6.54
CA VAL A 300 6.46 12.97 7.90
C VAL A 300 5.48 13.93 8.57
N SER A 301 5.67 15.24 8.41
CA SER A 301 4.76 16.24 8.97
C SER A 301 3.35 16.15 8.39
N ALA A 302 3.22 15.76 7.11
CA ALA A 302 1.93 15.52 6.48
C ALA A 302 1.28 14.22 7.02
N VAL A 303 2.07 13.18 7.25
CA VAL A 303 1.59 11.94 7.89
C VAL A 303 1.04 12.24 9.27
N GLU A 304 1.80 12.96 10.10
CA GLU A 304 1.41 13.34 11.46
C GLU A 304 0.14 14.20 11.47
N ALA A 305 -0.02 15.11 10.52
CA ALA A 305 -1.21 15.95 10.39
C ALA A 305 -2.48 15.11 10.12
N VAL A 306 -2.42 14.17 9.16
CA VAL A 306 -3.54 13.27 8.86
C VAL A 306 -3.87 12.39 10.07
N VAL A 307 -2.85 11.82 10.71
CA VAL A 307 -3.05 11.00 11.92
C VAL A 307 -3.71 11.82 13.02
N LEU A 308 -3.23 13.04 13.31
CA LEU A 308 -3.76 13.91 14.34
C LEU A 308 -5.23 14.28 14.07
N GLU A 309 -5.57 14.62 12.83
CA GLU A 309 -6.94 14.92 12.42
C GLU A 309 -7.86 13.71 12.63
N ALA A 310 -7.42 12.51 12.22
CA ALA A 310 -8.17 11.28 12.43
C ALA A 310 -8.40 10.98 13.92
N GLN A 311 -7.43 11.25 14.81
CA GLN A 311 -7.65 11.06 16.26
C GLN A 311 -8.69 12.02 16.81
N ARG A 312 -8.76 13.25 16.27
CA ARG A 312 -9.75 14.26 16.69
C ARG A 312 -11.16 13.91 16.24
N ASN A 313 -11.29 13.26 15.08
CA ASN A 313 -12.57 12.85 14.51
C ASN A 313 -13.08 11.51 15.08
N GLY A 314 -12.19 10.69 15.66
CA GLY A 314 -12.53 9.37 16.18
C GLY A 314 -12.31 8.23 15.18
N ASP A 315 -11.67 8.51 14.04
CA ASP A 315 -11.53 7.60 12.89
C ASP A 315 -10.48 6.49 13.12
N LEU A 316 -9.80 6.47 14.28
CA LEU A 316 -8.84 5.41 14.63
C LEU A 316 -9.53 4.22 15.30
N ILE A 317 -10.24 3.41 14.51
CA ILE A 317 -10.74 2.12 14.98
C ILE A 317 -9.61 1.09 14.86
N GLY A 318 -9.37 0.34 15.94
CA GLY A 318 -8.28 -0.63 16.05
C GLY A 318 -8.39 -1.73 15.00
N VAL A 319 -7.61 -1.62 13.92
CA VAL A 319 -7.46 -2.67 12.93
C VAL A 319 -6.83 -3.89 13.61
N ARG A 320 -7.49 -5.04 13.48
CA ARG A 320 -7.10 -6.29 14.13
C ARG A 320 -5.63 -6.58 13.87
N ILE A 321 -4.86 -6.66 14.96
CA ILE A 321 -3.51 -7.24 14.93
C ILE A 321 -3.72 -8.71 14.59
N ALA A 322 -3.36 -9.13 13.37
CA ALA A 322 -3.32 -10.55 13.05
C ALA A 322 -2.32 -11.21 14.01
N SER A 323 -2.84 -12.01 14.94
CA SER A 323 -2.06 -12.82 15.87
C SER A 323 -1.14 -13.71 15.07
N VAL A 324 0.17 -13.54 15.28
CA VAL A 324 1.20 -14.43 14.73
C VAL A 324 1.18 -15.72 15.55
N GLU A 325 0.18 -16.57 15.36
CA GLU A 325 0.19 -17.90 15.96
C GLU A 325 0.11 -19.06 14.97
N ASP A 326 -0.28 -18.85 13.71
CA ASP A 326 -0.33 -19.95 12.73
C ASP A 326 0.44 -19.63 11.45
N GLU A 327 1.78 -19.60 11.53
CA GLU A 327 2.68 -19.93 10.40
C GLU A 327 4.16 -19.93 10.85
N VAL A 328 4.51 -20.81 11.81
CA VAL A 328 5.91 -21.25 11.96
C VAL A 328 5.94 -22.76 12.14
N GLN A 329 5.79 -23.47 11.03
CA GLN A 329 6.47 -24.73 10.84
C GLN A 329 7.39 -24.58 9.64
N ASP A 330 8.52 -23.94 9.91
CA ASP A 330 9.72 -24.06 9.08
C ASP A 330 10.17 -25.54 9.13
N PRO A 331 10.22 -26.27 8.00
CA PRO A 331 10.56 -27.69 7.98
C PRO A 331 11.91 -28.05 8.61
#